data_AF-A0A5B0C407-F1
#
_entry.id   AF-A0A5B0C407-F1
#
_cell.length_a   1.000
_cell.length_b   1.000
_cell.length_c   1.000
_cell.angle_alpha   90.00
_cell.angle_beta   90.00
_cell.angle_gamma   90.00
#
_symmetry.space_group_name_H-M   'P 1'
#
loop_
_entity.id
_entity.type
_entity.pdbx_description
1 polymer ?
#
loop_
_entity_poly.entity_id
_entity_poly.type
_entity_poly.pdbx_seq_one_letter_code
_entity_poly.pdbx_strand_id
1 'polypeptide(L)'
;MEVWKGLLRKEWALMKWRLIIFVLITSAIQYLGVNRLVYGLPEDFYASIQPIIALCFMLHLAMAISLLFDGLGKEMGRPDIWLHSPASILQLVFAKISLIVITIGCSLFLCGTIAGIYNYARDGAVPVVDDLILFLGVGVVILLNAIYVMAVVFFFWSIYQVFRSRIGWFSIVVVIALVNMWIIGWELVWSMEMVHLVTEIGPMHGSIKTVDILMLSNYIVPGGSILTIGSLVLYGMMTVLYLVVGSILFEKKVRL
;
A
#
# COMPACT_ATOMS: atom_id res chain seq x y z
N MET A 1 -22.63 5.67 -13.66
CA MET A 1 -21.37 5.32 -14.37
C MET A 1 -20.62 6.53 -14.90
N GLU A 2 -21.28 7.54 -15.46
CA GLU A 2 -20.59 8.69 -16.09
C GLU A 2 -19.75 9.52 -15.11
N VAL A 3 -20.25 9.74 -13.89
CA VAL A 3 -19.52 10.45 -12.83
C VAL A 3 -18.19 9.76 -12.50
N TRP A 4 -18.21 8.44 -12.30
CA TRP A 4 -17.01 7.64 -12.03
C TRP A 4 -15.98 7.70 -13.17
N LYS A 5 -16.45 7.59 -14.41
CA LYS A 5 -15.58 7.70 -15.60
C LYS A 5 -14.95 9.10 -15.68
N GLY A 6 -15.71 10.14 -15.38
CA GLY A 6 -15.22 11.53 -15.31
C GLY A 6 -14.16 11.72 -14.23
N LEU A 7 -14.40 11.21 -13.02
CA LEU A 7 -13.47 11.27 -11.90
C LEU A 7 -12.15 10.56 -12.22
N LEU A 8 -12.21 9.30 -12.68
CA LEU A 8 -10.99 8.56 -13.04
C LEU A 8 -10.22 9.23 -14.19
N ARG A 9 -10.91 9.77 -15.20
CA ARG A 9 -10.27 10.49 -16.30
C ARG A 9 -9.58 11.77 -15.82
N LYS A 10 -10.20 12.52 -14.91
CA LYS A 10 -9.62 13.70 -14.27
C LYS A 10 -8.37 13.34 -13.49
N GLU A 11 -8.47 12.38 -12.57
CA GLU A 11 -7.33 11.97 -11.74
C GLU A 11 -6.19 11.41 -12.58
N TRP A 12 -6.49 10.61 -13.62
CA TRP A 12 -5.49 10.15 -14.58
C TRP A 12 -4.80 11.31 -15.28
N ALA A 13 -5.54 12.31 -15.79
CA ALA A 13 -4.94 13.46 -16.46
C ALA A 13 -3.98 14.25 -15.54
N LEU A 14 -4.30 14.34 -14.24
CA LEU A 14 -3.49 15.03 -13.24
C LEU A 14 -2.26 14.24 -12.78
N MET A 15 -2.33 12.91 -12.79
CA MET A 15 -1.31 12.04 -12.21
C MET A 15 -0.50 11.24 -13.22
N LYS A 16 -0.93 11.09 -14.49
CA LYS A 16 -0.36 10.16 -15.49
C LYS A 16 1.16 10.14 -15.56
N TRP A 17 1.80 11.31 -15.65
CA TRP A 17 3.26 11.40 -15.77
C TRP A 17 3.97 11.00 -14.48
N ARG A 18 3.38 11.31 -13.33
CA ARG A 18 3.93 10.93 -12.04
C ARG A 18 3.79 9.43 -11.81
N LEU A 19 2.64 8.86 -12.16
CA LEU A 19 2.44 7.41 -12.13
C LEU A 19 3.50 6.71 -12.97
N ILE A 20 3.71 7.16 -14.21
CA ILE A 20 4.75 6.60 -15.10
C ILE A 20 6.16 6.76 -14.50
N ILE A 21 6.51 7.95 -14.00
CA ILE A 21 7.83 8.21 -13.40
C ILE A 21 8.06 7.31 -12.19
N PHE A 22 7.08 7.15 -11.30
CA PHE A 22 7.21 6.27 -10.14
C PHE A 22 7.36 4.82 -10.54
N VAL A 23 6.61 4.34 -11.54
CA VAL A 23 6.79 2.97 -12.08
C VAL A 23 8.20 2.78 -12.64
N LEU A 24 8.70 3.74 -13.42
CA LEU A 24 10.06 3.66 -13.98
C LEU A 24 11.14 3.69 -12.90
N ILE A 25 11.02 4.58 -11.91
CA ILE A 25 11.99 4.68 -10.80
C ILE A 25 11.98 3.41 -9.95
N THR A 26 10.81 2.92 -9.57
CA THR A 26 10.70 1.68 -8.76
C THR A 26 11.25 0.49 -9.53
N SER A 27 10.93 0.36 -10.82
CA SER A 27 11.48 -0.68 -11.69
C SER A 27 13.00 -0.58 -11.84
N ALA A 28 13.53 0.63 -12.02
CA ALA A 28 14.97 0.86 -12.15
C ALA A 28 15.72 0.57 -10.84
N ILE A 29 15.21 1.02 -9.70
CA ILE A 29 15.80 0.72 -8.38
C ILE A 29 15.73 -0.77 -8.11
N GLN A 30 14.63 -1.43 -8.44
CA GLN A 30 14.49 -2.87 -8.27
C GLN A 30 15.48 -3.63 -9.16
N TYR A 31 15.62 -3.24 -10.44
CA TYR A 31 16.60 -3.83 -11.35
C TYR A 31 18.05 -3.61 -10.87
N LEU A 32 18.41 -2.38 -10.48
CA LEU A 32 19.76 -2.07 -9.97
C LEU A 32 20.03 -2.74 -8.63
N GLY A 33 19.04 -2.79 -7.75
CA GLY A 33 19.08 -3.48 -6.47
C GLY A 33 19.32 -4.97 -6.67
N VAL A 34 18.53 -5.61 -7.54
CA VAL A 34 18.72 -7.03 -7.91
C VAL A 34 20.12 -7.26 -8.47
N ASN A 35 20.58 -6.47 -9.45
CA ASN A 35 21.92 -6.64 -10.02
C ASN A 35 23.04 -6.45 -8.98
N ARG A 36 22.98 -5.37 -8.19
CA ARG A 36 24.03 -5.09 -7.20
C ARG A 36 24.06 -6.13 -6.09
N LEU A 37 22.89 -6.62 -5.69
CA LEU A 37 22.82 -7.79 -4.83
C LEU A 37 23.53 -8.91 -5.57
N VAL A 38 23.09 -9.35 -6.76
CA VAL A 38 23.61 -10.51 -7.55
C VAL A 38 25.12 -10.52 -7.82
N TYR A 39 25.79 -9.37 -7.88
CA TYR A 39 27.23 -9.30 -8.20
C TYR A 39 28.14 -8.97 -7.01
N GLY A 40 27.60 -8.64 -5.82
CA GLY A 40 28.39 -8.06 -4.73
C GLY A 40 28.32 -8.72 -3.36
N LEU A 41 27.63 -9.85 -3.19
CA LEU A 41 27.36 -10.49 -1.90
C LEU A 41 27.70 -11.99 -1.92
N PRO A 42 27.97 -12.61 -0.76
CA PRO A 42 28.30 -14.03 -0.66
C PRO A 42 27.18 -14.93 -1.21
N GLU A 43 27.52 -16.11 -1.73
CA GLU A 43 26.59 -17.05 -2.36
C GLU A 43 25.37 -17.40 -1.47
N ASP A 44 25.56 -17.46 -0.16
CA ASP A 44 24.51 -17.73 0.83
C ASP A 44 23.46 -16.61 0.95
N PHE A 45 23.83 -15.36 0.61
CA PHE A 45 22.89 -14.23 0.62
C PHE A 45 21.91 -14.31 -0.56
N TYR A 46 22.35 -14.84 -1.71
CA TYR A 46 21.51 -15.09 -2.89
C TYR A 46 20.48 -16.20 -2.69
N ALA A 47 20.79 -17.15 -1.81
CA ALA A 47 19.85 -18.20 -1.47
C ALA A 47 18.58 -17.64 -0.77
N SER A 48 18.62 -16.40 -0.27
CA SER A 48 17.45 -15.73 0.30
C SER A 48 16.82 -14.74 -0.70
N ILE A 49 15.65 -15.06 -1.25
CA ILE A 49 14.81 -14.14 -2.05
C ILE A 49 14.28 -12.95 -1.22
N GLN A 50 14.44 -12.99 0.10
CA GLN A 50 13.87 -12.08 1.08
C GLN A 50 14.28 -10.61 0.91
N PRO A 51 15.56 -10.23 0.66
CA PRO A 51 15.95 -8.84 0.53
C PRO A 51 15.32 -8.16 -0.69
N ILE A 52 15.12 -8.90 -1.78
CA ILE A 52 14.46 -8.41 -2.99
C ILE A 52 12.98 -8.14 -2.72
N ILE A 53 12.31 -9.05 -2.01
CA ILE A 53 10.91 -8.89 -1.58
C ILE A 53 10.77 -7.69 -0.64
N ALA A 54 11.67 -7.54 0.34
CA ALA A 54 11.64 -6.42 1.27
C ALA A 54 11.85 -5.06 0.57
N LEU A 55 12.79 -4.98 -0.36
CA LEU A 55 13.00 -3.78 -1.18
C LEU A 55 11.74 -3.47 -2.02
N CYS A 56 11.17 -4.49 -2.66
CA CYS A 56 9.95 -4.35 -3.45
C CYS A 56 8.77 -3.85 -2.59
N PHE A 57 8.58 -4.42 -1.41
CA PHE A 57 7.56 -4.03 -0.43
C PHE A 57 7.73 -2.56 -0.04
N MET A 58 8.92 -2.15 0.41
CA MET A 58 9.21 -0.78 0.82
C MET A 58 8.99 0.24 -0.31
N LEU A 59 9.45 -0.07 -1.53
CA LEU A 59 9.30 0.83 -2.68
C LEU A 59 7.82 1.05 -3.05
N HIS A 60 7.01 -0.01 -3.08
CA HIS A 60 5.61 0.10 -3.45
C HIS A 60 4.77 0.77 -2.35
N LEU A 61 5.10 0.58 -1.07
CA LEU A 61 4.50 1.33 0.03
C LEU A 61 4.86 2.81 -0.02
N ALA A 62 6.14 3.14 -0.22
CA ALA A 62 6.59 4.51 -0.39
C ALA A 62 5.89 5.18 -1.59
N MET A 63 5.75 4.46 -2.70
CA MET A 63 4.99 4.91 -3.87
C MET A 63 3.51 5.16 -3.54
N ALA A 64 2.85 4.24 -2.83
CA ALA A 64 1.44 4.38 -2.44
C ALA A 64 1.21 5.64 -1.60
N ILE A 65 2.01 5.81 -0.55
CA ILE A 65 1.94 6.94 0.37
C ILE A 65 2.24 8.25 -0.38
N SER A 66 3.32 8.29 -1.16
CA SER A 66 3.76 9.51 -1.87
C SER A 66 2.73 9.96 -2.91
N LEU A 67 2.17 9.03 -3.69
CA LEU A 67 1.16 9.34 -4.69
C LEU A 67 -0.15 9.79 -4.03
N LEU A 68 -0.52 9.20 -2.89
CA LEU A 68 -1.70 9.61 -2.14
C LEU A 68 -1.53 11.04 -1.60
N PHE A 69 -0.41 11.35 -0.94
CA PHE A 69 -0.13 12.71 -0.45
C PHE A 69 -0.09 13.73 -1.59
N ASP A 70 0.52 13.40 -2.72
CA ASP A 70 0.53 14.29 -3.89
C ASP A 70 -0.89 14.53 -4.43
N GLY A 71 -1.67 13.45 -4.56
CA GLY A 71 -3.04 13.50 -5.07
C GLY A 71 -3.98 14.30 -4.17
N LEU A 72 -3.82 14.20 -2.84
CA LEU A 72 -4.60 14.97 -1.86
C LEU A 72 -4.10 16.42 -1.74
N GLY A 73 -2.78 16.61 -1.71
CA GLY A 73 -2.15 17.92 -1.50
C GLY A 73 -2.42 18.92 -2.61
N LYS A 74 -2.36 18.48 -3.88
CA LYS A 74 -2.63 19.35 -5.04
C LYS A 74 -4.04 19.93 -5.03
N GLU A 75 -5.02 19.12 -4.63
CA GLU A 75 -6.41 19.57 -4.64
C GLU A 75 -6.75 20.41 -3.42
N MET A 76 -6.02 20.25 -2.31
CA MET A 76 -6.17 21.13 -1.16
C MET A 76 -5.69 22.56 -1.41
N GLY A 77 -4.84 22.78 -2.41
CA GLY A 77 -4.56 24.12 -2.92
C GLY A 77 -5.74 24.76 -3.67
N ARG A 78 -6.79 23.98 -3.96
CA ARG A 78 -7.99 24.38 -4.72
C ARG A 78 -9.26 23.89 -4.01
N PRO A 79 -9.59 24.48 -2.84
CA PRO A 79 -10.75 24.06 -2.05
C PRO A 79 -12.07 24.21 -2.81
N ASP A 80 -12.13 25.05 -3.84
CA ASP A 80 -13.25 25.16 -4.79
C ASP A 80 -13.60 23.81 -5.43
N ILE A 81 -12.60 23.00 -5.78
CA ILE A 81 -12.78 21.68 -6.38
C ILE A 81 -13.38 20.71 -5.35
N TRP A 82 -12.99 20.83 -4.08
CA TRP A 82 -13.55 19.99 -3.02
C TRP A 82 -14.93 20.44 -2.60
N LEU A 83 -15.24 21.73 -2.60
CA LEU A 83 -16.50 22.26 -2.05
C LEU A 83 -17.65 22.26 -3.06
N HIS A 84 -17.33 22.40 -4.35
CA HIS A 84 -18.34 22.53 -5.41
C HIS A 84 -18.46 21.29 -6.30
N SER A 85 -17.73 20.20 -5.98
CA SER A 85 -17.92 18.93 -6.68
C SER A 85 -19.25 18.29 -6.27
N PRO A 86 -20.08 17.84 -7.24
CA PRO A 86 -21.30 17.07 -6.96
C PRO A 86 -20.99 15.66 -6.41
N ALA A 87 -19.72 15.22 -6.44
CA ALA A 87 -19.29 13.94 -5.88
C ALA A 87 -19.02 14.05 -4.38
N SER A 88 -19.30 12.98 -3.65
CA SER A 88 -18.95 12.90 -2.23
C SER A 88 -17.42 12.78 -2.05
N ILE A 89 -16.92 13.19 -0.89
CA ILE A 89 -15.48 13.07 -0.55
C ILE A 89 -15.03 11.61 -0.62
N LEU A 90 -15.88 10.68 -0.18
CA LEU A 90 -15.59 9.25 -0.29
C LEU A 90 -15.38 8.81 -1.76
N GLN A 91 -16.20 9.30 -2.69
CA GLN A 91 -16.05 8.99 -4.13
C GLN A 91 -14.75 9.58 -4.70
N LEU A 92 -14.40 10.81 -4.32
CA LEU A 92 -13.16 11.46 -4.74
C LEU A 92 -11.92 10.70 -4.25
N VAL A 93 -11.90 10.32 -2.97
CA VAL A 93 -10.80 9.58 -2.34
C VAL A 93 -10.69 8.18 -2.95
N PHE A 94 -11.82 7.50 -3.15
CA PHE A 94 -11.81 6.17 -3.74
C PHE A 94 -11.33 6.19 -5.20
N ALA A 95 -11.66 7.22 -5.99
CA ALA A 95 -11.14 7.36 -7.35
C ALA A 95 -9.60 7.51 -7.36
N LYS A 96 -9.04 8.27 -6.42
CA LYS A 96 -7.58 8.42 -6.26
C LYS A 96 -6.92 7.10 -5.86
N ILE A 97 -7.44 6.47 -4.80
CA ILE A 97 -6.93 5.17 -4.32
C ILE A 97 -7.00 4.14 -5.45
N SER A 98 -8.11 4.07 -6.19
CA SER A 98 -8.27 3.11 -7.30
C SER A 98 -7.18 3.26 -8.36
N LEU A 99 -6.85 4.50 -8.77
CA LEU A 99 -5.78 4.72 -9.74
C LEU A 99 -4.40 4.35 -9.18
N ILE A 100 -4.14 4.64 -7.92
CA ILE A 100 -2.88 4.28 -7.26
C ILE A 100 -2.77 2.75 -7.17
N VAL A 101 -3.84 2.06 -6.78
CA VAL A 101 -3.93 0.59 -6.72
C VAL A 101 -3.68 -0.03 -8.09
N ILE A 102 -4.33 0.46 -9.15
CA ILE A 102 -4.09 -0.02 -10.52
C ILE A 102 -2.62 0.18 -10.91
N THR A 103 -2.06 1.34 -10.59
CA THR A 103 -0.66 1.65 -10.92
C THR A 103 0.31 0.73 -10.19
N ILE A 104 0.11 0.50 -8.89
CA ILE A 104 0.92 -0.43 -8.09
C ILE A 104 0.76 -1.85 -8.62
N GLY A 105 -0.46 -2.28 -8.95
CA GLY A 105 -0.72 -3.59 -9.56
C GLY A 105 0.03 -3.78 -10.88
N CYS A 106 -0.01 -2.78 -11.77
CA CYS A 106 0.76 -2.81 -13.02
C CYS A 106 2.28 -2.81 -12.77
N SER A 107 2.75 -2.04 -11.79
CA SER A 107 4.17 -1.98 -11.39
C SER A 107 4.66 -3.33 -10.88
N LEU A 108 3.92 -3.95 -9.96
CA LEU A 108 4.21 -5.26 -9.40
C LEU A 108 4.19 -6.35 -10.47
N PHE A 109 3.20 -6.30 -11.38
CA PHE A 109 3.13 -7.22 -12.51
C PHE A 109 4.36 -7.10 -13.43
N LEU A 110 4.78 -5.87 -13.74
CA LEU A 110 5.97 -5.60 -14.53
C LEU A 110 7.25 -6.07 -13.82
N CYS A 111 7.40 -5.76 -12.52
CA CYS A 111 8.53 -6.23 -11.71
C CYS A 111 8.59 -7.77 -11.66
N GLY A 112 7.46 -8.44 -11.42
CA GLY A 112 7.38 -9.89 -11.41
C GLY A 112 7.73 -10.52 -12.76
N THR A 113 7.27 -9.92 -13.86
CA THR A 113 7.60 -10.37 -15.22
C THR A 113 9.09 -10.23 -15.53
N ILE A 114 9.70 -9.08 -15.18
CA ILE A 114 11.14 -8.85 -15.38
C ILE A 114 11.96 -9.83 -14.55
N ALA A 115 11.58 -10.04 -13.28
CA ALA A 115 12.27 -10.99 -12.40
C ALA A 115 12.19 -12.43 -12.94
N GLY A 116 11.01 -12.86 -13.39
CA GLY A 116 10.83 -14.19 -13.99
C GLY A 116 11.66 -14.39 -15.27
N ILE A 117 11.71 -13.39 -16.16
CA ILE A 117 12.56 -13.44 -17.38
C ILE A 117 14.04 -13.52 -17.02
N TYR A 118 14.48 -12.75 -16.02
CA TYR A 118 15.87 -12.74 -15.57
C TYR A 118 16.30 -14.10 -15.00
N ASN A 119 15.49 -14.67 -14.10
CA ASN A 119 15.76 -16.00 -13.52
C ASN A 119 15.82 -17.08 -14.61
N TYR A 120 14.88 -17.05 -15.56
CA TYR A 120 14.87 -17.98 -16.69
C TYR A 120 16.14 -17.87 -17.53
N ALA A 121 16.59 -16.65 -17.83
CA ALA A 121 17.79 -16.42 -18.62
C ALA A 121 19.09 -16.83 -17.90
N ARG A 122 19.12 -16.76 -16.55
CA ARG A 122 20.28 -17.10 -15.73
C ARG A 122 20.42 -18.61 -15.51
N ASP A 123 19.35 -19.25 -15.03
CA ASP A 123 19.43 -20.61 -14.48
C ASP A 123 18.79 -21.67 -15.38
N GLY A 124 18.11 -21.28 -16.45
CA GLY A 124 17.66 -22.14 -17.55
C GLY A 124 16.70 -23.30 -17.20
N ALA A 125 16.34 -23.50 -15.93
CA ALA A 125 15.75 -24.74 -15.44
C ALA A 125 14.55 -24.58 -14.49
N VAL A 126 14.19 -23.36 -14.06
CA VAL A 126 12.99 -23.15 -13.22
C VAL A 126 11.76 -22.97 -14.12
N PRO A 127 10.64 -23.64 -13.85
CA PRO A 127 9.39 -23.38 -14.56
C PRO A 127 9.00 -21.91 -14.34
N VAL A 128 9.05 -21.10 -15.42
CA VAL A 128 8.67 -19.67 -15.41
C VAL A 128 7.31 -19.44 -14.72
N VAL A 129 6.42 -20.43 -14.79
CA VAL A 129 5.09 -20.41 -14.18
C VAL A 129 5.13 -20.39 -12.66
N ASP A 130 6.01 -21.17 -12.02
CA ASP A 130 6.07 -21.29 -10.55
C ASP A 130 6.62 -20.00 -9.94
N ASP A 131 7.69 -19.44 -10.53
CA ASP A 131 8.24 -18.13 -10.15
C ASP A 131 7.21 -17.02 -10.36
N LEU A 132 6.50 -17.03 -11.48
CA LEU A 132 5.46 -16.04 -11.77
C LEU A 132 4.32 -16.11 -10.73
N ILE A 133 3.88 -17.31 -10.35
CA ILE A 133 2.84 -17.50 -9.32
C ILE A 133 3.35 -16.99 -7.96
N LEU A 134 4.60 -17.27 -7.60
CA LEU A 134 5.21 -16.77 -6.37
C LEU A 134 5.24 -15.23 -6.35
N PHE A 135 5.73 -14.59 -7.41
CA PHE A 135 5.80 -13.14 -7.51
C PHE A 135 4.41 -12.49 -7.53
N LEU A 136 3.42 -13.10 -8.19
CA LEU A 136 2.04 -12.64 -8.15
C LEU A 136 1.44 -12.76 -6.75
N GLY A 137 1.70 -13.88 -6.04
CA GLY A 137 1.26 -14.08 -4.66
C GLY A 137 1.82 -13.01 -3.72
N VAL A 138 3.14 -12.77 -3.76
CA VAL A 138 3.79 -11.69 -3.00
C VAL A 138 3.25 -10.32 -3.40
N GLY A 139 3.04 -10.09 -4.70
CA GLY A 139 2.46 -8.86 -5.23
C GLY A 139 1.06 -8.56 -4.69
N VAL A 140 0.20 -9.57 -4.58
CA VAL A 140 -1.13 -9.42 -3.96
C VAL A 140 -1.00 -8.97 -2.51
N VAL A 141 -0.08 -9.55 -1.74
CA VAL A 141 0.12 -9.16 -0.34
C VAL A 141 0.62 -7.71 -0.24
N ILE A 142 1.59 -7.31 -1.07
CA ILE A 142 2.08 -5.92 -1.14
C ILE A 142 0.93 -4.96 -1.50
N LEU A 143 0.07 -5.33 -2.46
CA LEU A 143 -1.04 -4.51 -2.92
C LEU A 143 -2.08 -4.31 -1.81
N LEU A 144 -2.46 -5.37 -1.12
CA LEU A 144 -3.38 -5.31 0.02
C LEU A 144 -2.82 -4.45 1.16
N ASN A 145 -1.53 -4.60 1.45
CA ASN A 145 -0.82 -3.74 2.40
C ASN A 145 -0.87 -2.27 2.00
N ALA A 146 -0.58 -1.96 0.73
CA ALA A 146 -0.64 -0.60 0.21
C ALA A 146 -2.04 0.00 0.35
N ILE A 147 -3.10 -0.78 0.07
CA ILE A 147 -4.49 -0.34 0.26
C ILE A 147 -4.78 0.01 1.72
N TYR A 148 -4.42 -0.88 2.65
CA TYR A 148 -4.61 -0.65 4.08
C TYR A 148 -3.85 0.60 4.57
N VAL A 149 -2.57 0.71 4.21
CA VAL A 149 -1.73 1.85 4.59
C VAL A 149 -2.25 3.16 3.99
N MET A 150 -2.72 3.17 2.74
CA MET A 150 -3.36 4.34 2.16
C MET A 150 -4.61 4.77 2.94
N ALA A 151 -5.41 3.83 3.44
CA ALA A 151 -6.58 4.14 4.26
C ALA A 151 -6.18 4.77 5.61
N VAL A 152 -5.18 4.21 6.29
CA VAL A 152 -4.63 4.77 7.54
C VAL A 152 -4.05 6.16 7.31
N VAL A 153 -3.24 6.34 6.26
CA VAL A 153 -2.66 7.64 5.91
C VAL A 153 -3.76 8.65 5.60
N PHE A 154 -4.78 8.27 4.83
CA PHE A 154 -5.92 9.15 4.55
C PHE A 154 -6.68 9.55 5.82
N PHE A 155 -6.87 8.63 6.77
CA PHE A 155 -7.49 8.91 8.05
C PHE A 155 -6.71 9.95 8.86
N PHE A 156 -5.40 9.75 9.05
CA PHE A 156 -4.56 10.72 9.77
C PHE A 156 -4.39 12.03 9.03
N TRP A 157 -4.35 11.99 7.70
CA TRP A 157 -4.37 13.18 6.88
C TRP A 157 -5.65 13.98 7.06
N SER A 158 -6.80 13.31 7.16
CA SER A 158 -8.09 13.97 7.44
C SER A 158 -8.09 14.64 8.82
N ILE A 159 -7.57 13.95 9.85
CA ILE A 159 -7.36 14.52 11.18
C ILE A 159 -6.45 15.76 11.10
N TYR A 160 -5.33 15.65 10.39
CA TYR A 160 -4.40 16.77 10.19
C TYR A 160 -5.10 17.99 9.62
N GLN A 161 -5.93 17.84 8.59
CA GLN A 161 -6.63 18.99 7.99
C GLN A 161 -7.63 19.63 8.97
N VAL A 162 -8.31 18.83 9.79
CA VAL A 162 -9.23 19.33 10.82
C VAL A 162 -8.49 20.11 11.92
N PHE A 163 -7.31 19.64 12.33
CA PHE A 163 -6.51 20.38 13.31
C PHE A 163 -5.83 21.60 12.69
N ARG A 164 -5.36 21.51 11.45
CA ARG A 164 -4.69 22.60 10.76
C ARG A 164 -5.57 23.84 10.66
N SER A 165 -6.87 23.67 10.41
CA SER A 165 -7.81 24.80 10.36
C SER A 165 -8.02 25.49 11.72
N ARG A 166 -7.68 24.83 12.84
CA ARG A 166 -7.92 25.35 14.20
C ARG A 166 -6.66 25.84 14.90
N ILE A 167 -5.57 25.10 14.78
CA ILE A 167 -4.32 25.32 15.52
C ILE A 167 -3.09 25.52 14.61
N GLY A 168 -3.31 25.64 13.29
CA GLY A 168 -2.26 25.97 12.32
C GLY A 168 -1.13 24.92 12.29
N TRP A 169 0.12 25.39 12.32
CA TRP A 169 1.33 24.54 12.25
C TRP A 169 1.43 23.50 13.39
N PHE A 170 0.92 23.82 14.59
CA PHE A 170 0.98 22.90 15.74
C PHE A 170 0.20 21.59 15.50
N SER A 171 -0.71 21.57 14.51
CA SER A 171 -1.40 20.36 14.07
C SER A 171 -0.46 19.21 13.69
N ILE A 172 0.74 19.50 13.18
CA ILE A 172 1.73 18.46 12.82
C ILE A 172 2.16 17.69 14.07
N VAL A 173 2.49 18.40 15.15
CA VAL A 173 2.94 17.78 16.41
C VAL A 173 1.83 16.91 17.00
N VAL A 174 0.59 17.40 16.99
CA VAL A 174 -0.59 16.66 17.47
C VAL A 174 -0.80 15.38 16.67
N VAL A 175 -0.73 15.45 15.33
CA VAL A 175 -0.92 14.29 14.47
C VAL A 175 0.20 13.28 14.64
N ILE A 176 1.46 13.72 14.76
CA ILE A 176 2.59 12.84 15.05
C ILE A 176 2.36 12.10 16.38
N ALA A 177 1.93 12.80 17.44
CA ALA A 177 1.62 12.17 18.71
C ALA A 177 0.49 11.14 18.59
N LEU A 178 -0.58 11.46 17.85
CA LEU A 178 -1.71 10.55 17.60
C LEU A 178 -1.29 9.32 16.79
N VAL A 179 -0.44 9.48 15.77
CA VAL A 179 0.10 8.36 14.99
C VAL A 179 0.92 7.44 15.89
N ASN A 180 1.79 7.98 16.75
CA ASN A 180 2.57 7.16 17.69
C ASN A 180 1.66 6.41 18.68
N MET A 181 0.66 7.10 19.24
CA MET A 181 -0.34 6.46 20.11
C MET A 181 -1.11 5.35 19.38
N TRP A 182 -1.42 5.54 18.10
CA TRP A 182 -2.07 4.53 17.28
C TRP A 182 -1.15 3.34 17.01
N ILE A 183 0.13 3.55 16.71
CA ILE A 183 1.11 2.47 16.51
C ILE A 183 1.20 1.60 17.78
N ILE A 184 1.39 2.24 18.95
CA ILE A 184 1.47 1.55 20.24
C ILE A 184 0.15 0.83 20.56
N GLY A 185 -0.98 1.51 20.37
CA GLY A 185 -2.30 0.93 20.60
C GLY A 185 -2.59 -0.25 19.69
N TRP A 186 -2.15 -0.19 18.43
CA TRP A 186 -2.31 -1.27 17.47
C TRP A 186 -1.49 -2.51 17.84
N GLU A 187 -0.27 -2.32 18.33
CA GLU A 187 0.56 -3.41 18.87
C GLU A 187 -0.11 -4.09 20.09
N LEU A 188 -0.72 -3.31 20.98
CA LEU A 188 -1.48 -3.84 22.11
C LEU A 188 -2.72 -4.61 21.66
N VAL A 189 -3.48 -4.10 20.69
CA VAL A 189 -4.63 -4.80 20.12
C VAL A 189 -4.20 -6.12 19.50
N TRP A 190 -3.05 -6.14 18.82
CA TRP A 190 -2.55 -7.34 18.17
C TRP A 190 -2.13 -8.42 19.16
N SER A 191 -1.60 -8.05 20.33
CA SER A 191 -1.25 -9.02 21.37
C SER A 191 -2.47 -9.62 22.10
N MET A 192 -3.69 -9.19 21.77
CA MET A 192 -4.91 -9.76 22.34
C MET A 192 -5.25 -11.12 21.71
N GLU A 193 -5.51 -12.12 22.55
CA GLU A 193 -5.88 -13.48 22.14
C GLU A 193 -7.08 -13.52 21.18
N MET A 194 -8.07 -12.64 21.38
CA MET A 194 -9.25 -12.55 20.49
C MET A 194 -8.88 -12.19 19.05
N VAL A 195 -7.85 -11.35 18.86
CA VAL A 195 -7.39 -10.97 17.52
C VAL A 195 -6.66 -12.13 16.86
N HIS A 196 -5.84 -12.86 17.62
CA HIS A 196 -5.21 -14.09 17.14
C HIS A 196 -6.25 -15.13 16.70
N LEU A 197 -7.27 -15.38 17.52
CA LEU A 197 -8.36 -16.31 17.18
C LEU A 197 -9.08 -15.94 15.89
N VAL A 198 -9.37 -14.65 15.67
CA VAL A 198 -10.02 -14.19 14.43
C VAL A 198 -9.08 -14.31 13.24
N THR A 199 -7.81 -13.94 13.41
CA THR A 199 -6.83 -13.88 12.33
C THR A 199 -6.31 -15.25 11.91
N GLU A 200 -6.48 -16.30 12.72
CA GLU A 200 -6.11 -17.67 12.35
C GLU A 200 -7.23 -18.41 11.59
N ILE A 201 -8.42 -17.82 11.46
CA ILE A 201 -9.55 -18.47 10.78
C ILE A 201 -9.26 -18.65 9.28
N GLY A 202 -9.28 -19.91 8.84
CA GLY A 202 -9.22 -20.28 7.43
C GLY A 202 -7.88 -19.98 6.77
N PRO A 203 -6.80 -20.70 7.15
CA PRO A 203 -5.50 -20.55 6.51
C PRO A 203 -5.58 -20.96 5.03
N MET A 204 -5.16 -20.07 4.13
CA MET A 204 -5.13 -20.36 2.68
C MET A 204 -3.86 -21.12 2.32
N HIS A 205 -3.95 -22.44 2.25
CA HIS A 205 -2.83 -23.28 1.82
C HIS A 205 -2.55 -23.05 0.33
N GLY A 206 -1.44 -22.37 0.02
CA GLY A 206 -0.96 -22.16 -1.34
C GLY A 206 0.41 -22.82 -1.58
N SER A 207 0.79 -22.98 -2.86
CA SER A 207 2.13 -23.41 -3.32
C SER A 207 3.28 -22.55 -2.79
N ILE A 208 2.95 -21.40 -2.20
CA ILE A 208 3.86 -20.54 -1.45
C ILE A 208 4.23 -21.30 -0.17
N LYS A 209 5.12 -22.30 -0.28
CA LYS A 209 5.94 -22.74 0.84
C LYS A 209 6.51 -21.45 1.41
N THR A 210 6.13 -21.17 2.65
CA THR A 210 6.68 -20.18 3.56
C THR A 210 8.11 -19.80 3.20
N VAL A 211 8.28 -18.93 2.20
CA VAL A 211 9.37 -17.97 2.21
C VAL A 211 9.15 -17.31 3.54
N ASP A 212 10.09 -17.43 4.46
CA ASP A 212 9.95 -16.83 5.78
C ASP A 212 9.67 -15.34 5.56
N ILE A 213 8.37 -15.03 5.61
CA ILE A 213 7.72 -13.73 5.53
C ILE A 213 8.03 -13.00 6.85
N LEU A 214 9.13 -13.34 7.54
CA LEU A 214 9.57 -12.76 8.81
C LEU A 214 9.69 -11.22 8.72
N MET A 215 10.00 -10.68 7.54
CA MET A 215 9.99 -9.23 7.30
C MET A 215 8.59 -8.65 7.01
N LEU A 216 7.68 -9.39 6.39
CA LEU A 216 6.28 -8.96 6.19
C LEU A 216 5.43 -9.17 7.46
N SER A 217 5.86 -10.09 8.33
CA SER A 217 5.23 -10.47 9.58
C SER A 217 5.05 -9.26 10.50
N ASN A 218 5.97 -8.30 10.46
CA ASN A 218 5.91 -7.14 11.33
C ASN A 218 4.96 -6.03 10.87
N TYR A 219 4.40 -6.11 9.66
CA TYR A 219 3.61 -5.02 9.11
C TYR A 219 2.11 -5.32 8.98
N ILE A 220 1.71 -6.59 8.73
CA ILE A 220 0.29 -7.01 8.70
C ILE A 220 0.04 -8.43 9.26
N VAL A 221 1.05 -9.28 9.50
CA VAL A 221 0.80 -10.65 9.98
C VAL A 221 1.82 -11.12 11.03
N PRO A 222 1.76 -10.63 12.28
CA PRO A 222 2.65 -11.10 13.33
C PRO A 222 2.45 -12.59 13.55
N GLY A 223 3.50 -13.38 13.28
CA GLY A 223 3.53 -14.82 13.49
C GLY A 223 3.84 -15.65 12.25
N GLY A 224 4.21 -15.04 11.11
CA GLY A 224 4.50 -15.80 9.90
C GLY A 224 3.29 -16.59 9.37
N SER A 225 2.07 -16.24 9.80
CA SER A 225 0.88 -16.95 9.39
C SER A 225 0.56 -16.65 7.93
N ILE A 226 0.24 -17.73 7.25
CA ILE A 226 -0.27 -17.81 5.89
C ILE A 226 -1.43 -16.80 5.74
N LEU A 227 -1.57 -16.15 4.58
CA LEU A 227 -2.73 -15.31 4.26
C LEU A 227 -4.01 -16.05 4.68
N THR A 228 -4.73 -15.55 5.69
CA THR A 228 -5.94 -16.20 6.21
C THR A 228 -7.18 -15.43 5.78
N ILE A 229 -8.32 -16.12 5.72
CA ILE A 229 -9.61 -15.45 5.48
C ILE A 229 -9.89 -14.45 6.61
N GLY A 230 -9.61 -14.83 7.86
CA GLY A 230 -9.83 -14.01 9.04
C GLY A 230 -9.06 -12.68 9.02
N SER A 231 -7.76 -12.73 8.67
CA SER A 231 -6.94 -11.53 8.53
C SER A 231 -7.46 -10.63 7.41
N LEU A 232 -7.79 -11.17 6.23
CA LEU A 232 -8.34 -10.38 5.12
C LEU A 232 -9.64 -9.66 5.50
N VAL A 233 -10.54 -10.34 6.21
CA VAL A 233 -11.80 -9.74 6.68
C VAL A 233 -11.51 -8.63 7.68
N LEU A 234 -10.66 -8.88 8.68
CA LEU A 234 -10.32 -7.88 9.70
C LEU A 234 -9.66 -6.63 9.08
N TYR A 235 -8.63 -6.81 8.25
CA TYR A 235 -7.96 -5.71 7.56
C TYR A 235 -8.89 -4.99 6.58
N GLY A 236 -9.76 -5.72 5.88
CA GLY A 236 -10.79 -5.15 5.01
C GLY A 236 -11.76 -4.26 5.79
N MET A 237 -12.27 -4.74 6.92
CA MET A 237 -13.15 -3.98 7.82
C MET A 237 -12.47 -2.72 8.35
N MET A 238 -11.21 -2.83 8.82
CA MET A 238 -10.44 -1.68 9.31
C MET A 238 -10.15 -0.67 8.19
N THR A 239 -9.83 -1.14 6.99
CA THR A 239 -9.63 -0.29 5.81
C THR A 239 -10.89 0.53 5.52
N VAL A 240 -12.05 -0.12 5.47
CA VAL A 240 -13.33 0.56 5.24
C VAL A 240 -13.62 1.55 6.37
N LEU A 241 -13.38 1.16 7.62
CA LEU A 241 -13.56 2.04 8.78
C LEU A 241 -12.71 3.31 8.66
N TYR A 242 -11.40 3.19 8.41
CA TYR A 242 -10.51 4.35 8.26
C TYR A 242 -10.92 5.26 7.10
N LEU A 243 -11.32 4.70 5.96
CA LEU A 243 -11.79 5.48 4.82
C LEU A 243 -13.10 6.22 5.11
N VAL A 244 -14.07 5.55 5.74
CA VAL A 244 -15.38 6.14 6.05
C VAL A 244 -15.22 7.21 7.12
N VAL A 245 -14.53 6.93 8.23
CA VAL A 245 -14.34 7.89 9.32
C VAL A 245 -13.50 9.08 8.84
N GLY A 246 -12.43 8.84 8.08
CA GLY A 246 -11.62 9.89 7.46
C GLY A 246 -12.46 10.80 6.56
N SER A 247 -13.31 10.21 5.71
CA SER A 247 -14.19 10.96 4.80
C SER A 247 -15.21 11.80 5.57
N ILE A 248 -15.83 11.26 6.62
CA ILE A 248 -16.80 11.97 7.46
C ILE A 248 -16.13 13.15 8.19
N LEU A 249 -14.92 12.95 8.71
CA LEU A 249 -14.15 14.00 9.38
C LEU A 249 -13.84 15.15 8.40
N PHE A 250 -13.38 14.81 7.20
CA PHE A 250 -13.07 15.79 6.16
C PHE A 250 -14.32 16.56 5.73
N GLU A 251 -15.43 15.87 5.50
CA GLU A 251 -16.69 16.47 5.04
C GLU A 251 -17.30 17.42 6.06
N LYS A 252 -17.38 17.01 7.33
CA LYS A 252 -18.08 17.78 8.37
C LYS A 252 -17.27 18.92 8.97
N LYS A 253 -15.94 18.90 8.85
CA LYS A 253 -15.07 19.80 9.63
C LYS A 253 -14.09 20.63 8.79
N VAL A 254 -13.91 20.30 7.51
CA VAL A 254 -13.06 21.07 6.58
C VAL A 254 -13.90 21.85 5.55
N ARG A 255 -15.12 21.37 5.22
CA ARG A 255 -16.01 22.09 4.28
C ARG A 255 -16.86 23.22 4.90
N LEU A 256 -16.80 23.43 6.21
CA LEU A 256 -17.57 24.46 6.94
C LEU A 256 -16.71 25.67 7.27
#